data_AF-A0A383B9Z1-F1
#
_entry.id   AF-A0A383B9Z1-F1
#
_cell.length_a   1.000
_cell.length_b   1.000
_cell.length_c   1.000
_cell.angle_alpha   90.00
_cell.angle_beta   90.00
_cell.angle_gamma   90.00
#
_symmetry.space_group_name_H-M   'P 1'
#
loop_
_entity.id
_entity.type
_entity.pdbx_description
1 polymer ?
#
loop_
_entity_poly.entity_id
_entity_poly.type
_entity_poly.pdbx_seq_one_letter_code
_entity_poly.pdbx_strand_id
1 'polypeptide(L)' 'MSFTFQLPTYQVETKASSTLYPSRAEANNHYQKFVDKNVPCELYEDGQLQKEFKPN' A
#
# COMPACT_ATOMS: atom_id res chain seq x y z
N MET A 1 -20.82 -25.13 -1.94
CA MET A 1 -20.07 -24.22 -1.05
C MET A 1 -19.63 -23.04 -1.89
N SER A 2 -20.06 -21.83 -1.51
CA SER A 2 -19.65 -20.60 -2.21
C SER A 2 -18.31 -20.18 -1.64
N PHE A 3 -17.24 -20.37 -2.40
CA PHE A 3 -15.89 -19.94 -1.98
C PHE A 3 -15.78 -18.44 -2.25
N THR A 4 -15.75 -17.63 -1.20
CA THR A 4 -15.39 -16.22 -1.31
C THR A 4 -13.87 -16.15 -1.43
N PHE A 5 -13.37 -15.92 -2.64
CA PHE A 5 -11.99 -15.48 -2.81
C PHE A 5 -11.89 -14.06 -2.25
N GLN A 6 -11.34 -13.91 -1.04
CA GLN A 6 -10.84 -12.60 -0.60
C GLN A 6 -9.69 -12.24 -1.52
N LEU A 7 -9.93 -11.29 -2.41
CA LEU A 7 -8.86 -10.71 -3.22
C LEU A 7 -7.91 -9.99 -2.26
N PRO A 8 -6.59 -10.22 -2.37
CA PRO A 8 -5.62 -9.51 -1.56
C PRO A 8 -5.78 -8.01 -1.82
N THR A 9 -6.05 -7.27 -0.75
CA THR A 9 -6.20 -5.82 -0.82
C THR A 9 -4.86 -5.18 -0.49
N TYR A 10 -4.39 -4.27 -1.35
CA TYR A 10 -3.17 -3.52 -1.13
C TYR A 10 -3.53 -2.09 -0.81
N GLN A 11 -3.13 -1.57 0.33
CA GLN A 11 -3.42 -0.20 0.73
C GLN A 11 -2.13 0.56 0.91
N VAL A 12 -1.96 1.65 0.15
CA VAL A 12 -0.85 2.59 0.37
C VAL A 12 -1.41 3.78 1.12
N GLU A 13 -1.02 3.90 2.37
CA GLU A 13 -1.29 5.07 3.19
C GLU A 13 -0.13 6.03 3.10
N THR A 14 -0.47 7.30 2.98
CA THR A 14 0.47 8.41 3.02
C THR A 14 -0.08 9.40 4.02
N LYS A 15 0.77 10.29 4.53
CA LYS A 15 0.37 11.31 5.52
C LYS A 15 -0.83 12.17 5.09
N ALA A 16 -1.13 12.25 3.78
CA ALA A 16 -2.23 13.03 3.23
C ALA A 16 -3.38 12.20 2.64
N SER A 17 -3.17 10.91 2.33
CA SER A 17 -4.16 10.11 1.59
C SER A 17 -3.92 8.61 1.72
N SER A 18 -5.01 7.82 1.72
CA SER A 18 -4.96 6.37 1.74
C SER A 18 -5.58 5.84 0.44
N THR A 19 -4.80 5.12 -0.37
CA THR A 19 -5.23 4.60 -1.67
C THR A 19 -5.22 3.08 -1.66
N LEU A 20 -6.36 2.48 -2.00
CA LEU A 20 -6.51 1.03 -2.15
C LEU A 20 -6.26 0.61 -3.60
N TYR A 21 -5.48 -0.45 -3.75
CA TYR A 21 -5.07 -1.04 -5.01
C TYR A 21 -5.45 -2.52 -5.03
N PRO A 22 -5.96 -3.03 -6.16
CA PRO A 22 -6.20 -4.45 -6.35
C PRO A 22 -4.92 -5.22 -6.73
N SER A 23 -3.82 -4.53 -7.03
CA SER A 23 -2.56 -5.11 -7.50
C SER A 23 -1.36 -4.65 -6.70
N ARG A 24 -0.57 -5.62 -6.21
CA ARG A 24 0.69 -5.36 -5.48
C ARG A 24 1.68 -4.50 -6.25
N ALA A 25 1.81 -4.76 -7.55
CA ALA A 25 2.75 -4.04 -8.41
C ALA A 25 2.39 -2.55 -8.49
N GLU A 26 1.10 -2.23 -8.60
CA GLU A 26 0.60 -0.87 -8.68
C GLU A 26 0.81 -0.13 -7.35
N ALA A 27 0.44 -0.77 -6.24
CA ALA A 27 0.70 -0.26 -4.89
C ALA A 27 2.20 0.02 -4.64
N ASN A 28 3.07 -0.93 -5.01
CA ASN A 28 4.51 -0.78 -4.82
C ASN A 28 5.11 0.31 -5.71
N ASN A 29 4.60 0.49 -6.93
CA ASN A 29 5.03 1.57 -7.83
C ASN A 29 4.63 2.95 -7.27
N HIS A 30 3.41 3.07 -6.72
CA HIS A 30 2.98 4.29 -6.02
C HIS A 30 3.81 4.56 -4.77
N TYR A 31 4.00 3.54 -3.93
CA TYR A 31 4.86 3.61 -2.75
C TYR A 31 6.26 4.12 -3.12
N GLN A 32 6.90 3.55 -4.14
CA GLN A 32 8.23 3.99 -4.61
C GLN A 32 8.26 5.46 -5.02
N LYS A 33 7.19 5.97 -5.67
CA LYS A 33 7.07 7.40 -6.03
C LYS A 33 6.97 8.29 -4.79
N PHE A 34 6.28 7.84 -3.73
CA PHE A 34 6.19 8.60 -2.48
C PHE A 34 7.53 8.59 -1.73
N VAL A 35 8.23 7.44 -1.70
CA VAL A 35 9.58 7.30 -1.17
C VAL A 35 10.55 8.26 -1.86
N ASP A 36 10.56 8.28 -3.20
CA ASP A 36 11.40 9.17 -4.01
C ASP A 36 11.13 10.65 -3.70
N LYS A 37 9.84 11.00 -3.54
CA LYS A 37 9.40 12.35 -3.15
C LYS A 37 9.66 12.68 -1.67
N ASN A 38 10.31 11.81 -0.90
CA ASN A 38 10.50 11.96 0.54
C ASN A 38 9.17 12.19 1.29
N VAL A 39 8.11 11.51 0.84
CA VAL A 39 6.80 11.55 1.50
C VAL A 39 6.66 10.31 2.38
N PRO A 40 6.35 10.46 3.68
CA PRO A 40 6.09 9.33 4.54
C PRO A 40 4.90 8.52 4.04
N CYS A 41 5.12 7.23 3.83
CA CYS A 41 4.17 6.30 3.25
C CYS A 41 4.30 4.90 3.83
N GLU A 42 3.18 4.20 3.91
CA GLU A 42 3.00 2.89 4.52
C GLU A 42 2.22 2.01 3.53
N LEU A 43 2.67 0.79 3.31
CA LEU A 43 2.05 -0.18 2.42
C LEU A 43 1.54 -1.33 3.26
N TYR A 44 0.23 -1.49 3.28
CA TYR A 44 -0.49 -2.58 3.91
C TYR A 44 -0.94 -3.59 2.85
N GLU A 45 -0.84 -4.87 3.17
CA GLU A 45 -1.36 -6.00 2.38
C GLU A 45 -2.32 -6.76 3.29
N ASP A 46 -3.60 -6.82 2.93
CA ASP A 46 -4.66 -7.49 3.71
C ASP A 46 -4.73 -7.01 5.18
N GLY A 47 -4.50 -5.70 5.39
CA GLY A 47 -4.47 -5.08 6.71
C GLY A 47 -3.17 -5.28 7.51
N GLN A 48 -2.17 -5.97 6.95
CA GLN A 48 -0.84 -6.11 7.56
C GLN A 48 0.14 -5.12 6.94
N LEU A 49 0.84 -4.34 7.77
CA LEU A 49 1.88 -3.43 7.32
C LEU A 49 3.07 -4.24 6.77
N GLN A 50 3.31 -4.13 5.46
CA GLN A 50 4.41 -4.82 4.78
C GLN A 50 5.63 -3.91 4.61
N LYS A 51 5.41 -2.62 4.36
CA LYS A 51 6.49 -1.65 4.19
C LYS A 51 6.11 -0.32 4.81
N GLU A 52 7.06 0.31 5.49
CA GLU A 52 6.94 1.69 5.94
C GLU A 52 8.16 2.49 5.47
N PHE A 53 7.91 3.72 5.05
CA PHE A 53 8.92 4.70 4.73
C PHE A 53 8.65 5.95 5.52
N LYS A 54 9.59 6.27 6.41
CA LYS A 54 9.59 7.46 7.25
C LYS A 54 10.91 8.20 6.97
N PRO A 55 10.88 9.32 6.21
CA PRO A 55 12.06 10.16 6.05
C PRO A 55 12.44 10.77 7.41
N ASN A 56 13.72 10.67 7.80
CA ASN A 56 14.27 11.24 9.03
C ASN A 56 14.51 12.75 8.89
#